data_AF-A0A2S2R0H6-F1
#
_entry.id   AF-A0A2S2R0H6-F1
#
_cell.length_a   1.000
_cell.length_b   1.000
_cell.length_c   1.000
_cell.angle_alpha   90.00
_cell.angle_beta   90.00
_cell.angle_gamma   90.00
#
_symmetry.space_group_name_H-M   'P 1'
#
loop_
_entity.id
_entity.type
_entity.pdbx_description
1 polymer ?
#
loop_
_entity_poly.entity_id
_entity_poly.type
_entity_poly.pdbx_seq_one_letter_code
_entity_poly.pdbx_strand_id
1 'polypeptide(L)'
;MRDSGLQLLVEVQSASQAMLENGTGVYEELSMLVSHQQEYLIGSTEKGMQLVRDNKNYAVIGGRETFYYDIKRFGAQHFHLSEKLNTRYSAIAFQRACPYRDNFNDVLMRLFEGGILSKITEEEYQKLNDKLMGSEKYDATSVVVEPVLEGSEPRQDDDDKQLTIAMSMKTLQGAFYVLAIGSMLAGLLLLIEIRSYGKLKNDEHIKNERLIAPFVYKRKLPRKFQSGLYNIVE
;
A
#
# COMPACT_ATOMS: atom_id res chain seq x y z
N MET A 1 4.41 -10.90 14.23
CA MET A 1 5.73 -11.01 14.89
C MET A 1 6.42 -12.34 14.58
N ARG A 2 5.85 -13.50 14.93
CA ARG A 2 6.50 -14.80 14.70
C ARG A 2 6.78 -15.12 13.22
N ASP A 3 5.88 -14.77 12.31
CA ASP A 3 6.05 -15.08 10.87
C ASP A 3 6.35 -13.86 9.98
N SER A 4 6.24 -12.65 10.54
CA SER A 4 6.28 -11.39 9.76
C SER A 4 7.63 -10.68 9.80
N GLY A 5 8.58 -11.15 10.61
CA GLY A 5 9.88 -10.49 10.81
C GLY A 5 9.81 -9.12 11.52
N LEU A 6 8.64 -8.77 12.09
CA LEU A 6 8.43 -7.50 12.81
C LEU A 6 9.00 -7.57 14.23
N GLN A 7 9.80 -6.58 14.60
CA GLN A 7 10.39 -6.41 15.92
C GLN A 7 9.78 -5.21 16.62
N LEU A 8 9.52 -5.33 17.93
CA LEU A 8 8.99 -4.23 18.74
C LEU A 8 10.07 -3.77 19.68
N LEU A 9 10.39 -2.49 19.61
CA LEU A 9 11.42 -1.84 20.38
C LEU A 9 10.80 -1.03 21.51
N VAL A 10 11.47 -1.04 22.66
CA VAL A 10 11.09 -0.24 23.83
C VAL A 10 12.33 0.41 24.44
N GLU A 11 12.19 1.66 24.86
CA GLU A 11 13.28 2.40 25.48
C GLU A 11 13.65 1.82 26.86
N VAL A 12 14.95 1.67 27.09
CA VAL A 12 15.51 1.17 28.36
C VAL A 12 15.16 2.14 29.50
N GLN A 13 14.79 1.57 30.65
CA GLN A 13 14.37 2.29 31.86
C GLN A 13 13.18 3.24 31.64
N SER A 14 12.40 3.01 30.58
CA SER A 14 11.20 3.80 30.31
C SER A 14 10.00 3.28 31.09
N ALA A 15 9.03 4.16 31.28
CA ALA A 15 7.74 3.78 31.86
C ALA A 15 6.99 2.76 30.97
N SER A 16 7.29 2.70 29.67
CA SER A 16 6.75 1.72 28.73
C SER A 16 7.40 0.35 28.91
N GLN A 17 8.72 0.29 29.16
CA GLN A 17 9.39 -0.97 29.50
C GLN A 17 8.80 -1.56 30.78
N ALA A 18 8.68 -0.75 31.84
CA ALA A 18 8.10 -1.20 33.09
C ALA A 18 6.66 -1.71 32.92
N MET A 19 5.89 -1.09 32.01
CA MET A 19 4.53 -1.52 31.69
C MET A 19 4.50 -2.82 30.88
N LEU A 20 5.45 -3.01 29.98
CA LEU A 20 5.58 -4.23 29.19
C LEU A 20 5.99 -5.41 30.07
N GLU A 21 6.94 -5.19 30.99
CA GLU A 21 7.46 -6.25 31.86
C GLU A 21 6.51 -6.62 33.02
N ASN A 22 5.79 -5.64 33.58
CA ASN A 22 4.92 -5.86 34.75
C ASN A 22 3.42 -5.77 34.42
N GLY A 23 3.07 -5.53 33.17
CA GLY A 23 1.69 -5.43 32.73
C GLY A 23 1.00 -6.79 32.66
N THR A 24 -0.33 -6.77 32.64
CA THR A 24 -1.17 -7.98 32.51
C THR A 24 -1.95 -7.96 31.21
N GLY A 25 -2.50 -9.12 30.82
CA GLY A 25 -3.31 -9.25 29.60
C GLY A 25 -2.47 -9.03 28.34
N VAL A 26 -2.87 -8.06 27.50
CA VAL A 26 -2.18 -7.78 26.23
C VAL A 26 -0.70 -7.44 26.43
N TYR A 27 -0.34 -6.79 27.53
CA TYR A 27 1.06 -6.45 27.82
C TYR A 27 1.88 -7.67 28.18
N GLU A 28 1.31 -8.64 28.90
CA GLU A 28 1.96 -9.91 29.24
C GLU A 28 2.23 -10.73 27.98
N GLU A 29 1.24 -10.82 27.08
CA GLU A 29 1.41 -11.47 25.77
C GLU A 29 2.48 -10.80 24.91
N LEU A 30 2.47 -9.46 24.84
CA LEU A 30 3.49 -8.69 24.13
C LEU A 30 4.87 -8.89 24.76
N SER A 31 4.96 -8.90 26.08
CA SER A 31 6.19 -9.15 26.85
C SER A 31 6.80 -10.49 26.46
N MET A 32 6.00 -11.55 26.48
CA MET A 32 6.44 -12.87 26.04
C MET A 32 6.93 -12.85 24.59
N LEU A 33 6.24 -12.14 23.68
CA LEU A 33 6.65 -12.06 22.28
C LEU A 33 7.96 -11.29 22.08
N VAL A 34 8.20 -10.20 22.81
CA VAL A 34 9.44 -9.43 22.71
C VAL A 34 10.62 -10.12 23.38
N SER A 35 10.40 -10.89 24.44
CA SER A 35 11.47 -11.65 25.11
C SER A 35 12.09 -12.72 24.22
N HIS A 36 11.41 -13.15 23.14
CA HIS A 36 11.97 -14.08 22.15
C HIS A 36 12.81 -13.36 21.06
N GLN A 37 12.81 -12.03 21.02
CA GLN A 37 13.61 -11.25 20.08
C GLN A 37 15.04 -11.12 20.59
N GLN A 38 16.00 -11.03 19.67
CA GLN A 38 17.42 -10.94 20.04
C GLN A 38 17.76 -9.59 20.71
N GLU A 39 17.14 -8.51 20.25
CA GLU A 39 17.31 -7.17 20.80
C GLU A 39 15.98 -6.40 20.66
N TYR A 40 15.33 -6.09 21.78
CA TYR A 40 14.09 -5.30 21.83
C TYR A 40 14.25 -4.00 22.63
N LEU A 41 15.42 -3.79 23.24
CA LEU A 41 15.72 -2.64 24.09
C LEU A 41 16.55 -1.61 23.34
N ILE A 42 16.11 -0.35 23.36
CA ILE A 42 16.81 0.77 22.74
C ILE A 42 17.20 1.84 23.75
N GLY A 43 18.31 2.55 23.51
CA GLY A 43 18.81 3.57 24.43
C GLY A 43 18.04 4.89 24.43
N SER A 44 17.25 5.18 23.39
CA SER A 44 16.37 6.34 23.35
C SER A 44 15.20 6.13 22.39
N THR A 45 14.08 6.78 22.68
CA THR A 45 12.92 6.78 21.76
C THR A 45 13.28 7.35 20.39
N GLU A 46 14.09 8.42 20.32
CA GLU A 46 14.53 9.03 19.05
C GLU A 46 15.28 8.03 18.15
N LYS A 47 16.17 7.21 18.73
CA LYS A 47 16.89 6.16 17.99
C LYS A 47 15.91 5.12 17.43
N GLY A 48 14.89 4.75 18.21
CA GLY A 48 13.81 3.88 17.76
C GLY A 48 13.06 4.46 16.56
N MET A 49 12.70 5.74 16.63
CA MET A 49 12.01 6.42 15.53
C MET A 49 12.86 6.47 14.25
N GLN A 50 14.17 6.68 14.36
CA GLN A 50 15.08 6.60 13.21
C GLN A 50 15.10 5.18 12.59
N LEU A 51 15.12 4.12 13.41
CA LEU A 51 15.08 2.74 12.93
C LEU A 51 13.79 2.43 12.17
N VAL A 52 12.64 2.91 12.65
CA VAL A 52 11.33 2.74 11.98
C VAL A 52 11.31 3.49 10.64
N ARG A 53 11.88 4.70 10.60
CA ARG A 53 11.99 5.47 9.35
C ARG A 53 12.79 4.73 8.29
N ASP A 54 13.93 4.17 8.71
CA ASP A 54 14.89 3.55 7.82
C ASP A 54 14.49 2.12 7.44
N ASN A 55 13.68 1.43 8.26
CA ASN A 55 13.29 0.03 8.09
C ASN A 55 11.83 -0.24 8.48
N LYS A 56 11.07 -0.88 7.58
CA LYS A 56 9.63 -1.20 7.78
C LYS A 56 9.34 -2.34 8.75
N ASN A 57 10.38 -3.02 9.25
CA ASN A 57 10.24 -4.19 10.10
C ASN A 57 10.31 -3.86 11.61
N TYR A 58 10.39 -2.59 11.98
CA TYR A 58 10.41 -2.16 13.37
C TYR A 58 9.14 -1.43 13.74
N ALA A 59 8.70 -1.64 14.97
CA ALA A 59 7.71 -0.83 15.66
C ALA A 59 8.33 -0.36 16.98
N VAL A 60 7.88 0.78 17.51
CA VAL A 60 8.37 1.32 18.80
C VAL A 60 7.17 1.56 19.70
N ILE A 61 7.27 1.17 20.98
CA ILE A 61 6.28 1.49 22.01
C ILE A 61 6.86 2.53 22.98
N GLY A 62 6.08 3.59 23.24
CA GLY A 62 6.59 4.80 23.88
C GLY A 62 5.49 5.83 24.15
N GLY A 63 5.91 7.03 24.54
CA GLY A 63 5.02 8.16 24.77
C GLY A 63 4.43 8.69 23.46
N ARG A 64 3.10 8.79 23.39
CA ARG A 64 2.39 9.28 22.20
C ARG A 64 2.83 10.68 21.77
N GLU A 65 3.01 11.59 22.73
CA GLU A 65 3.43 12.97 22.45
C GLU A 65 4.83 13.03 21.85
N THR A 66 5.75 12.23 22.38
CA THR A 66 7.12 12.10 21.83
C THR A 66 7.08 11.59 20.40
N PHE A 67 6.28 10.56 20.12
CA PHE A 67 6.10 10.08 18.75
C PHE A 67 5.49 11.14 17.85
N TYR A 68 4.46 11.85 18.30
CA TYR A 68 3.84 12.91 17.52
C TYR A 68 4.86 13.99 17.12
N TYR A 69 5.69 14.42 18.07
CA TYR A 69 6.78 15.35 17.82
C TYR A 69 7.81 14.81 16.81
N ASP A 70 8.27 13.58 17.01
CA ASP A 70 9.27 12.96 16.14
C ASP A 70 8.74 12.68 14.73
N ILE A 71 7.46 12.33 14.58
CA ILE A 71 6.80 12.13 13.28
C ILE A 71 6.78 13.45 12.49
N LYS A 72 6.44 14.57 13.13
CA LYS A 72 6.49 15.89 12.48
C LYS A 72 7.91 16.26 12.06
N ARG A 73 8.91 15.93 12.90
CA ARG A 73 10.33 16.21 12.66
C ARG A 73 10.96 15.34 11.58
N PHE A 74 10.67 14.04 11.54
CA PHE A 74 11.28 13.08 10.62
C PHE A 74 10.48 12.86 9.33
N GLY A 75 9.26 13.40 9.23
CA GLY A 75 8.39 13.31 8.07
C GLY A 75 7.32 12.23 8.25
N ALA A 76 6.06 12.63 8.13
CA ALA A 76 4.92 11.78 8.47
C ALA A 76 4.72 10.59 7.53
N GLN A 77 5.23 10.65 6.30
CA GLN A 77 5.13 9.57 5.32
C GLN A 77 5.80 8.25 5.74
N HIS A 78 6.70 8.29 6.73
CA HIS A 78 7.45 7.13 7.20
C HIS A 78 6.78 6.39 8.37
N PHE A 79 5.75 6.99 8.98
CA PHE A 79 5.23 6.52 10.24
C PHE A 79 3.72 6.32 10.21
N HIS A 80 3.27 5.34 10.97
CA HIS A 80 1.87 5.17 11.32
C HIS A 80 1.77 5.17 12.85
N LEU A 81 0.99 6.10 13.40
CA LEU A 81 0.75 6.17 14.84
C LEU A 81 -0.50 5.37 15.18
N SER A 82 -0.33 4.29 15.95
CA SER A 82 -1.46 3.47 16.40
C SER A 82 -2.31 4.19 17.44
N GLU A 83 -3.50 3.65 17.71
CA GLU A 83 -4.31 4.08 18.85
C GLU A 83 -3.58 3.91 20.18
N LYS A 84 -3.98 4.71 21.18
CA LYS A 84 -3.41 4.65 22.53
C LYS A 84 -3.80 3.34 23.20
N LEU A 85 -2.80 2.61 23.73
CA LEU A 85 -3.04 1.39 24.49
C LEU A 85 -3.41 1.66 25.95
N ASN A 86 -2.94 2.79 26.50
CA ASN A 86 -3.20 3.23 27.87
C ASN A 86 -3.18 4.76 27.94
N THR A 87 -3.88 5.31 28.93
CA THR A 87 -3.87 6.73 29.25
C THR A 87 -2.94 6.97 30.44
N ARG A 88 -1.96 7.86 30.26
CA ARG A 88 -1.04 8.31 31.31
C ARG A 88 -0.91 9.82 31.26
N TYR A 89 -0.82 10.41 32.45
CA TYR A 89 -0.68 11.86 32.61
C TYR A 89 0.74 12.18 33.08
N SER A 90 1.32 13.22 32.48
CA SER A 90 2.54 13.84 32.99
C SER A 90 2.18 14.73 34.18
N ALA A 91 2.97 14.64 35.25
CA ALA A 91 2.77 15.43 36.46
C ALA A 91 4.10 16.01 36.94
N ILE A 92 4.03 17.12 37.66
CA ILE A 92 5.20 17.79 38.23
C ILE A 92 5.44 17.24 39.64
N ALA A 93 6.61 16.64 39.85
CA ALA A 93 6.97 16.08 41.14
C ALA A 93 7.41 17.17 42.13
N PHE A 94 6.90 17.12 43.35
CA PHE A 94 7.30 17.98 44.46
C PHE A 94 8.01 17.17 45.55
N GLN A 95 8.84 17.85 46.35
CA GLN A 95 9.33 17.28 47.61
C GLN A 95 8.15 16.93 48.52
N ARG A 96 8.31 15.88 49.32
CA ARG A 96 7.29 15.50 50.31
C ARG A 96 7.01 16.67 51.24
N ALA A 97 5.73 16.96 51.47
CA ALA A 97 5.25 18.08 52.29
C ALA A 97 5.63 19.50 51.81
N CYS A 98 5.81 19.72 50.49
CA CYS A 98 5.98 21.06 49.94
C CYS A 98 4.76 21.97 50.26
N PRO A 99 4.96 23.12 50.94
CA PRO A 99 3.86 24.02 51.34
C PRO A 99 3.20 24.72 50.16
N TYR A 100 3.85 24.76 48.99
CA TYR A 100 3.34 25.44 47.80
C TYR A 100 2.61 24.51 46.82
N ARG A 101 2.52 23.21 47.11
CA ARG A 101 1.95 22.21 46.20
C ARG A 101 0.54 22.60 45.75
N ASP A 102 -0.31 22.95 46.70
CA ASP A 102 -1.73 23.17 46.43
C ASP A 102 -1.93 24.50 45.66
N ASN A 103 -1.20 25.57 46.05
CA ASN A 103 -1.19 26.84 45.31
C ASN A 103 -0.67 26.65 43.87
N PHE A 104 0.41 25.88 43.69
CA PHE A 104 0.92 25.57 42.36
C PHE A 104 -0.11 24.82 41.52
N ASN A 105 -0.79 23.84 42.12
CA ASN A 105 -1.83 23.07 41.43
C ASN A 105 -3.00 23.98 41.00
N ASP A 106 -3.46 24.89 41.86
CA ASP A 106 -4.52 25.84 41.53
C ASP A 106 -4.14 26.74 40.35
N VAL A 107 -2.90 27.24 40.34
CA VAL A 107 -2.39 28.04 39.21
C VAL A 107 -2.28 27.19 37.95
N LEU A 108 -1.76 25.97 38.03
CA LEU A 108 -1.65 25.06 36.90
C LEU A 108 -3.02 24.75 36.29
N MET A 109 -4.03 24.51 37.12
CA MET A 109 -5.40 24.29 36.67
C MET A 109 -5.97 25.52 35.96
N ARG A 110 -5.75 26.74 36.48
CA ARG A 110 -6.17 27.97 35.79
C ARG A 110 -5.45 28.17 34.46
N LEU A 111 -4.17 27.82 34.35
CA LEU A 111 -3.43 27.87 33.08
C LEU A 111 -3.97 26.85 32.07
N PHE A 112 -4.34 25.66 32.55
CA PHE A 112 -4.97 24.62 31.74
C PHE A 112 -6.36 25.06 31.25
N GLU A 113 -7.24 25.46 32.16
CA GLU A 113 -8.60 25.94 31.87
C GLU A 113 -8.60 27.19 30.98
N GLY A 114 -7.63 28.07 31.17
CA GLY A 114 -7.41 29.25 30.33
C GLY A 114 -6.84 28.95 28.94
N GLY A 115 -6.58 27.68 28.61
CA GLY A 115 -6.05 27.25 27.31
C GLY A 115 -4.60 27.68 27.06
N ILE A 116 -3.90 28.20 28.07
CA ILE A 116 -2.53 28.71 27.93
C ILE A 116 -1.57 27.55 27.65
N LEU A 117 -1.74 26.42 28.33
CA LEU A 117 -0.91 25.23 28.08
C LEU A 117 -1.09 24.73 26.64
N SER A 118 -2.32 24.68 26.13
CA SER A 118 -2.61 24.29 24.74
C SER A 118 -1.95 25.24 23.74
N LYS A 119 -2.02 26.55 24.00
CA LYS A 119 -1.38 27.56 23.16
C LYS A 119 0.15 27.41 23.13
N ILE A 120 0.77 27.17 24.29
CA ILE A 120 2.22 26.92 24.37
C ILE A 120 2.59 25.68 23.55
N THR A 121 1.82 24.59 23.68
CA THR A 121 2.04 23.37 22.90
C THR A 121 1.92 23.62 21.40
N GLU A 122 0.89 24.35 20.96
CA GLU A 122 0.70 24.68 19.54
C GLU A 122 1.83 25.55 19.00
N GLU A 123 2.26 26.57 19.75
CA GLU A 123 3.40 27.43 19.39
C GLU A 123 4.70 26.62 19.23
N GLU A 124 4.96 25.64 20.10
CA GLU A 124 6.13 24.76 19.96
C GLU A 124 6.08 23.93 18.67
N TYR A 125 4.91 23.45 18.29
CA TYR A 125 4.72 22.73 17.02
C TYR A 125 4.87 23.65 15.80
N GLN A 126 4.39 24.89 15.87
CA GLN A 126 4.58 25.88 14.80
C GLN A 126 6.06 26.20 14.59
N LYS A 127 6.81 26.43 15.67
CA LYS A 127 8.28 26.64 15.60
C LYS A 127 9.01 25.47 14.96
N LEU A 128 8.60 24.24 15.27
CA LEU A 128 9.16 23.05 14.65
C LEU A 128 8.93 23.06 13.14
N ASN A 129 7.71 23.38 12.70
CA ASN A 129 7.35 23.47 11.29
C ASN A 129 8.15 24.56 10.57
N ASP A 130 8.28 25.75 11.16
CA ASP A 130 9.06 26.85 10.59
C ASP A 130 10.54 26.46 10.40
N LYS A 131 11.12 25.77 11.40
CA LYS A 131 12.50 25.26 11.33
C LYS A 131 12.68 24.23 10.21
N LEU A 132 11.66 23.40 9.97
CA LEU A 132 11.69 22.38 8.92
C LEU A 132 11.51 23.00 7.53
N MET A 133 10.58 23.95 7.36
CA MET A 133 10.33 24.67 6.11
C MET A 133 11.49 25.60 5.72
N GLY A 134 12.24 26.12 6.71
CA GLY A 134 13.49 26.87 6.49
C GLY A 134 14.69 25.99 6.12
N SER A 135 14.56 24.65 6.18
CA SER A 135 15.58 23.70 5.73
C SER A 135 15.16 23.14 4.37
N GLU A 136 16.06 23.15 3.38
CA GLU A 136 15.78 22.78 1.97
C GLU A 136 15.37 21.31 1.73
N LYS A 137 14.99 20.55 2.77
CA LYS A 137 14.62 19.13 2.72
C LYS A 137 13.23 18.86 3.30
N TYR A 138 12.20 19.57 2.84
CA TYR A 138 10.82 19.22 3.21
C TYR A 138 10.01 18.72 2.02
N ASP A 139 9.60 17.45 2.08
CA ASP A 139 8.69 16.83 1.14
C ASP A 139 7.26 17.07 1.64
N ALA A 140 6.50 17.88 0.90
CA ALA A 140 5.26 18.53 1.34
C ALA A 140 4.04 17.60 1.31
N THR A 141 4.10 16.43 1.96
CA THR A 141 2.90 15.65 2.26
C THR A 141 2.55 15.87 3.72
N SER A 142 1.83 16.97 3.99
CA SER A 142 1.27 17.28 5.30
C SER A 142 0.18 16.28 5.64
N VAL A 143 0.56 15.14 6.23
CA VAL A 143 -0.37 14.34 7.00
C VAL A 143 -0.72 15.15 8.24
N VAL A 144 -1.99 15.52 8.34
CA VAL A 144 -2.59 16.12 9.53
C VAL A 144 -2.62 15.04 10.59
N VAL A 145 -1.49 14.82 11.26
CA VAL A 145 -1.54 14.27 12.62
C VAL A 145 -2.12 15.40 13.44
N GLU A 146 -3.32 15.25 13.99
CA GLU A 146 -3.92 16.20 14.92
C GLU A 146 -3.39 15.94 16.34
N PRO A 147 -3.00 16.99 17.10
CA PRO A 147 -2.68 16.83 18.50
C PRO A 147 -4.00 16.61 19.25
N VAL A 148 -4.29 15.37 19.64
CA VAL A 148 -5.48 15.05 20.44
C VAL A 148 -5.22 15.51 21.88
N LEU A 149 -5.61 16.75 22.18
CA LEU A 149 -5.91 17.19 23.54
C LEU A 149 -7.18 16.47 23.99
N GLU A 150 -7.10 15.66 25.05
CA GLU A 150 -8.27 15.04 25.67
C GLU A 150 -9.22 16.13 26.18
N GLY A 151 -10.32 16.36 25.46
CA GLY A 151 -11.33 17.37 25.78
C GLY A 151 -12.17 17.85 24.60
N SER A 152 -11.76 17.60 23.36
CA SER A 152 -12.55 17.87 22.16
C SER A 152 -12.94 16.56 21.48
N GLU A 153 -14.25 16.33 21.32
CA GLU A 153 -14.79 15.24 20.52
C GLU A 153 -14.15 15.24 19.11
N PRO A 154 -13.93 14.07 18.50
CA PRO A 154 -13.45 14.02 17.13
C PRO A 154 -14.54 14.61 16.23
N ARG A 155 -14.26 15.77 15.61
CA ARG A 155 -15.03 16.21 14.45
C ARG A 155 -14.77 15.22 13.34
N GLN A 156 -15.84 14.57 12.92
CA GLN A 156 -15.94 13.67 11.79
C GLN A 156 -15.80 14.48 10.49
N ASP A 157 -14.60 15.03 10.23
CA ASP A 157 -14.30 15.86 9.04
C ASP A 157 -13.46 15.11 7.99
N ASP A 158 -13.16 13.82 8.20
CA ASP A 158 -12.29 13.02 7.33
C ASP A 158 -12.99 12.39 6.11
N ASP A 159 -14.32 12.25 6.11
CA ASP A 159 -15.04 11.62 5.00
C ASP A 159 -15.25 12.57 3.79
N ASP A 160 -15.33 13.89 4.00
CA ASP A 160 -15.69 14.83 2.93
C ASP A 160 -14.50 15.27 2.07
N LYS A 161 -13.24 15.13 2.54
CA LYS A 161 -12.05 15.52 1.77
C LYS A 161 -11.57 14.46 0.78
N GLN A 162 -11.98 13.19 0.92
CA GLN A 162 -11.64 12.14 -0.05
C GLN A 162 -12.50 12.21 -1.33
N LEU A 163 -13.66 12.87 -1.29
CA LEU A 163 -14.59 12.95 -2.42
C LEU A 163 -14.19 13.93 -3.53
N THR A 164 -13.19 14.79 -3.32
CA THR A 164 -12.74 15.76 -4.33
C THR A 164 -11.34 15.50 -4.90
N ILE A 165 -10.74 14.34 -4.65
CA ILE A 165 -9.47 13.98 -5.29
C ILE A 165 -9.79 13.48 -6.71
N ALA A 166 -9.49 14.31 -7.71
CA ALA A 166 -9.54 13.90 -9.11
C ALA A 166 -8.80 12.56 -9.28
N MET A 167 -9.52 11.51 -9.69
CA MET A 167 -8.95 10.18 -9.84
C MET A 167 -7.71 10.23 -10.74
N SER A 168 -6.55 9.93 -10.17
CA SER A 168 -5.27 9.95 -10.87
C SER A 168 -5.26 8.91 -11.98
N MET A 169 -4.63 9.22 -13.12
CA MET A 169 -4.52 8.31 -14.26
C MET A 169 -3.95 6.92 -13.90
N LYS A 170 -3.20 6.82 -12.78
CA LYS A 170 -2.66 5.56 -12.23
C LYS A 170 -3.75 4.61 -11.71
N THR A 171 -4.83 5.11 -11.08
CA THR A 171 -5.90 4.25 -10.57
C THR A 171 -6.75 3.66 -11.71
N LEU A 172 -6.81 4.31 -12.87
CA LEU A 172 -7.51 3.82 -14.07
C LEU A 172 -6.68 2.88 -14.96
N GLN A 173 -5.38 2.68 -14.70
CA GLN A 173 -4.53 1.86 -15.57
C GLN A 173 -5.04 0.41 -15.72
N GLY A 174 -5.56 -0.17 -14.65
CA GLY A 174 -6.16 -1.52 -14.68
C GLY A 174 -7.32 -1.64 -15.67
N ALA A 175 -8.18 -0.62 -15.74
CA ALA A 175 -9.30 -0.60 -16.69
C ALA A 175 -8.82 -0.53 -18.15
N PHE A 176 -7.79 0.26 -18.42
CA PHE A 176 -7.19 0.34 -19.76
C PHE A 176 -6.53 -0.97 -20.19
N TYR A 177 -5.85 -1.67 -19.29
CA TYR A 177 -5.27 -2.99 -19.60
C TYR A 177 -6.35 -4.02 -19.95
N VAL A 178 -7.44 -4.08 -19.18
CA VAL A 178 -8.56 -4.99 -19.45
C VAL A 178 -9.23 -4.65 -20.79
N LEU A 179 -9.43 -3.37 -21.08
CA LEU A 179 -10.00 -2.92 -22.35
C LEU A 179 -9.11 -3.28 -23.54
N ALA A 180 -7.79 -3.09 -23.42
CA ALA A 180 -6.83 -3.41 -24.47
C ALA A 180 -6.77 -4.92 -24.76
N ILE A 181 -6.77 -5.74 -23.71
CA ILE A 181 -6.75 -7.21 -23.84
C ILE A 181 -8.07 -7.71 -24.44
N GLY A 182 -9.21 -7.18 -23.97
CA GLY A 182 -10.53 -7.54 -24.48
C GLY A 182 -10.72 -7.18 -25.97
N SER A 183 -10.24 -6.00 -26.38
CA SER A 183 -10.29 -5.58 -27.78
C SER A 183 -9.35 -6.38 -28.69
N MET A 184 -8.15 -6.74 -28.23
CA MET A 184 -7.27 -7.65 -28.96
C MET A 184 -7.88 -9.05 -29.14
N LEU A 185 -8.48 -9.62 -28.08
CA LEU A 185 -9.16 -10.92 -28.15
C LEU A 185 -10.35 -10.91 -29.11
N ALA A 186 -11.17 -9.87 -29.06
CA ALA A 186 -12.28 -9.69 -29.98
C ALA A 186 -11.81 -9.58 -31.44
N GLY A 187 -10.73 -8.82 -31.69
CA GLY A 187 -10.12 -8.72 -33.02
C GLY A 187 -9.57 -10.06 -33.53
N LEU A 188 -8.94 -10.85 -32.65
CA LEU A 188 -8.44 -12.19 -33.00
C LEU A 188 -9.59 -13.15 -33.34
N LEU A 189 -10.69 -13.15 -32.58
CA LEU A 189 -11.86 -13.97 -32.88
C LEU A 189 -12.46 -13.61 -34.25
N LEU A 190 -12.58 -12.32 -34.54
CA LEU A 190 -13.09 -11.84 -35.82
C LEU A 190 -12.19 -12.28 -36.99
N LEU A 191 -10.86 -12.20 -36.83
CA LEU A 191 -9.91 -12.70 -37.84
C LEU A 191 -10.00 -14.21 -38.05
N ILE A 192 -10.20 -14.98 -36.99
CA ILE A 192 -10.42 -16.44 -37.07
C ILE A 192 -11.71 -16.75 -37.82
N GLU A 193 -12.78 -16.01 -37.55
CA GLU A 193 -14.07 -16.19 -38.21
C GLU A 193 -13.99 -15.86 -39.71
N ILE A 194 -13.38 -14.73 -40.09
CA ILE A 194 -13.16 -14.37 -41.50
C ILE A 194 -12.34 -15.44 -42.24
N ARG A 195 -11.26 -15.94 -41.63
CA ARG A 195 -10.45 -17.01 -42.24
C ARG A 195 -11.23 -18.30 -42.39
N SER A 196 -12.00 -18.68 -41.37
CA SER A 196 -12.78 -19.92 -41.38
C SER A 196 -13.90 -19.87 -42.42
N TYR A 197 -14.62 -18.73 -42.50
CA TYR A 197 -15.64 -18.50 -43.52
C TYR A 197 -15.06 -18.47 -44.93
N GLY A 198 -13.92 -17.78 -45.13
CA GLY A 198 -13.23 -17.75 -46.43
C GLY A 198 -12.76 -19.14 -46.88
N LYS A 199 -12.29 -19.97 -45.94
CA LYS A 199 -11.87 -21.35 -46.23
C LYS A 199 -13.06 -22.24 -46.57
N LEU A 200 -14.17 -22.13 -45.84
CA LEU A 200 -15.41 -22.88 -46.10
C LEU A 200 -16.02 -22.51 -47.46
N LYS A 201 -16.08 -21.22 -47.79
CA LYS A 201 -16.60 -20.74 -49.08
C LYS A 201 -15.73 -21.17 -50.26
N ASN A 202 -14.40 -21.17 -50.11
CA ASN A 202 -13.51 -21.72 -51.14
C ASN A 202 -13.68 -23.23 -51.29
N ASP A 203 -13.95 -23.96 -50.20
CA ASP A 203 -14.19 -25.41 -50.27
C ASP A 203 -15.54 -25.75 -50.95
N GLU A 204 -16.58 -24.93 -50.74
CA GLU A 204 -17.83 -25.02 -51.50
C GLU A 204 -17.65 -24.67 -52.98
N HIS A 205 -16.85 -23.64 -53.30
CA HIS A 205 -16.55 -23.28 -54.69
C HIS A 205 -15.81 -24.40 -55.43
N ILE A 206 -14.85 -25.06 -54.79
CA ILE A 206 -14.11 -26.22 -55.35
C ILE A 206 -15.04 -27.41 -55.54
N LYS A 207 -16.01 -27.65 -54.64
CA LYS A 207 -17.01 -28.71 -54.80
C LYS A 207 -18.01 -28.40 -55.93
N ASN A 208 -18.42 -27.15 -56.09
CA ASN A 208 -19.31 -26.73 -57.18
C ASN A 208 -18.62 -26.77 -58.56
N GLU A 209 -17.34 -26.37 -58.65
CA GLU A 209 -16.58 -26.49 -59.91
C GLU A 209 -16.35 -27.95 -60.32
N ARG A 210 -16.21 -28.89 -59.36
CA ARG A 210 -16.13 -30.32 -59.66
C ARG A 210 -17.46 -30.95 -60.09
N LEU A 211 -18.59 -30.35 -59.74
CA LEU A 211 -19.92 -30.79 -60.19
C LEU A 211 -20.27 -30.26 -61.59
N ILE A 212 -19.63 -29.17 -62.03
CA ILE A 212 -19.91 -28.51 -63.32
C ILE A 212 -18.89 -28.87 -64.41
N ALA A 213 -17.76 -29.52 -64.09
CA ALA A 213 -16.84 -30.02 -65.11
C ALA A 213 -17.43 -31.25 -65.83
N PRO A 214 -17.78 -31.19 -67.14
CA PRO A 214 -18.18 -32.37 -67.86
C PRO A 214 -16.99 -33.33 -67.97
N PHE A 215 -17.27 -34.59 -67.71
CA PHE A 215 -16.35 -35.72 -67.83
C PHE A 215 -15.91 -35.87 -69.30
N VAL A 216 -14.89 -35.13 -69.73
CA VAL A 216 -14.30 -35.30 -71.07
C VAL A 216 -13.40 -36.54 -71.05
N TYR A 217 -13.97 -37.66 -71.47
CA TYR A 217 -13.27 -38.92 -71.68
C TYR A 217 -12.28 -38.81 -72.86
N LYS A 218 -11.00 -38.56 -72.59
CA LYS A 218 -9.94 -38.67 -73.61
C LYS A 218 -9.67 -40.15 -73.93
N ARG A 219 -10.26 -40.66 -75.03
CA ARG A 219 -9.83 -41.90 -75.68
C ARG A 219 -8.38 -41.74 -76.17
N LYS A 220 -7.43 -42.38 -75.50
CA LYS A 220 -6.10 -42.68 -76.05
C LYS A 220 -6.23 -43.94 -76.91
N LEU A 221 -6.08 -43.81 -78.23
CA LEU A 221 -5.83 -44.93 -79.14
C LEU A 221 -4.39 -45.42 -78.95
N PRO A 222 -4.14 -46.74 -78.79
CA PRO A 222 -2.77 -47.26 -78.76
C PRO A 222 -2.22 -47.42 -80.17
N ARG A 223 -1.02 -46.85 -80.40
CA ARG A 223 -0.14 -47.16 -81.53
C ARG A 223 0.78 -48.32 -81.14
N LYS A 224 0.69 -49.46 -81.84
CA LYS A 224 1.74 -50.07 -82.69
C LYS A 224 1.65 -51.61 -82.80
N PHE A 225 2.21 -52.08 -83.93
CA PHE A 225 2.79 -53.40 -84.25
C PHE A 225 1.80 -54.49 -84.71
N GLN A 226 1.96 -55.25 -85.80
CA GLN A 226 3.11 -55.74 -86.61
C GLN A 226 2.63 -55.98 -88.07
N SER A 227 3.33 -55.51 -89.12
CA SER A 227 4.24 -56.28 -90.01
C SER A 227 3.80 -57.68 -90.46
N GLY A 228 3.67 -57.88 -91.77
CA GLY A 228 4.00 -59.14 -92.44
C GLY A 228 3.00 -59.70 -93.44
N LEU A 229 3.47 -59.79 -94.69
CA LEU A 229 3.32 -60.93 -95.61
C LEU A 229 2.26 -60.92 -96.73
N TYR A 230 2.85 -60.98 -97.93
CA TYR A 230 2.47 -61.67 -99.17
C TYR A 230 1.39 -61.12 -100.12
N ASN A 231 1.90 -60.79 -101.31
CA ASN A 231 1.33 -60.99 -102.64
C ASN A 231 0.37 -62.17 -102.76
N ILE A 232 -0.64 -62.07 -103.63
CA ILE A 232 -0.97 -63.00 -104.73
C ILE A 232 -2.31 -62.61 -105.39
N VAL A 233 -2.25 -62.36 -106.71
CA VAL A 233 -3.23 -62.65 -107.80
C VAL A 233 -4.56 -61.89 -107.75
N GLU A 234 -5.01 -61.20 -108.80
CA GLU A 234 -5.01 -61.48 -110.25
C GLU A 234 -4.99 -60.18 -111.07
#